data_AF-A0A7J2UQ72-F1
#
_entry.id   AF-A0A7J2UQ72-F1
#
_cell.length_a   1.000
_cell.length_b   1.000
_cell.length_c   1.000
_cell.angle_alpha   90.00
_cell.angle_beta   90.00
_cell.angle_gamma   90.00
#
_symmetry.space_group_name_H-M   'P 1'
#
loop_
_entity.id
_entity.type
_entity.pdbx_description
1 polymer ?
#
loop_
_entity_poly.entity_id
_entity_poly.type
_entity_poly.pdbx_seq_one_letter_code
_entity_poly.pdbx_strand_id
1 'polypeptide(L)'
;MDRPVAFLVIASFVVLSAFIVARVVLVGEREAGPKVFEEIDEIVMLVRDNGDVEGWARLSLPRSELSDFMGVLVRSVGEDVLKADYESIWRSSFAMLGITVGSIEMDMDAAENFTLFIRWTSPQVARWENGVWVLEMAWVDPEQAAAEVLDSILTGWLTVSSIAKEYGYRSCVMRVSSVTRIILPEWVENVWCNALGEEEYFEYGHGSYSRSRFRLEREDGRFVLVENSEEVLDTGHVIEVEVENILRNKVPLVLRYSGPEPEVDFNRLLSRVRLDLKFGRVREPYALAG
;
A
#
# COMPACT_ATOMS: atom_id res chain seq x y z
N MET A 1 -17.63 -16.92 7.37
CA MET A 1 -17.93 -15.59 7.91
C MET A 1 -16.68 -14.80 7.63
N ASP A 2 -16.68 -14.05 6.54
CA ASP A 2 -15.51 -13.28 6.12
C ASP A 2 -15.35 -12.13 7.11
N ARG A 3 -14.13 -11.96 7.63
CA ARG A 3 -13.83 -10.86 8.54
C ARG A 3 -13.45 -9.63 7.70
N PRO A 4 -13.82 -8.43 8.15
CA PRO A 4 -13.39 -7.23 7.48
C PRO A 4 -11.85 -7.15 7.45
N VAL A 5 -11.32 -6.65 6.34
CA VAL A 5 -9.91 -6.41 6.04
C VAL A 5 -9.52 -5.00 6.47
N ALA A 6 -8.38 -4.89 7.16
CA ALA A 6 -7.68 -3.63 7.32
C ALA A 6 -6.76 -3.42 6.11
N PHE A 7 -7.10 -2.44 5.27
CA PHE A 7 -6.26 -2.07 4.13
C PHE A 7 -5.14 -1.15 4.58
N LEU A 8 -3.91 -1.66 4.56
CA LEU A 8 -2.73 -0.81 4.49
C LEU A 8 -2.42 -0.54 3.01
N VAL A 9 -1.83 0.63 2.74
CA VAL A 9 -1.48 1.15 1.40
C VAL A 9 -1.23 0.02 0.38
N ILE A 10 -2.14 -0.15 -0.57
CA ILE A 10 -1.93 -1.03 -1.73
C ILE A 10 -0.98 -0.28 -2.65
N ALA A 11 0.29 -0.65 -2.62
CA ALA A 11 1.26 -0.24 -3.62
C ALA A 11 1.63 -1.48 -4.42
N SER A 12 1.05 -1.64 -5.61
CA SER A 12 1.45 -2.65 -6.57
C SER A 12 1.89 -1.97 -7.86
N PHE A 13 2.90 -2.54 -8.52
CA PHE A 13 3.38 -2.14 -9.83
C PHE A 13 2.30 -2.22 -10.92
N VAL A 14 1.32 -3.11 -10.75
CA VAL A 14 0.31 -3.37 -11.77
C VAL A 14 -0.71 -2.23 -11.90
N VAL A 15 -0.72 -1.30 -10.94
CA VAL A 15 -1.50 -0.05 -10.98
C VAL A 15 -0.95 0.95 -12.01
N LEU A 16 0.31 0.79 -12.46
CA LEU A 16 1.03 1.83 -13.21
C LEU A 16 1.11 1.67 -14.73
N SER A 17 0.57 0.61 -15.30
CA SER A 17 0.71 0.28 -16.72
C SER A 17 -0.50 0.63 -17.57
N ALA A 18 -1.13 1.79 -17.32
CA ALA A 18 -2.16 2.32 -18.21
C ALA A 18 -1.61 2.77 -19.59
N PHE A 19 -0.30 2.81 -19.80
CA PHE A 19 0.27 3.59 -20.92
C PHE A 19 0.80 2.85 -22.17
N ILE A 20 0.77 1.51 -22.29
CA ILE A 20 1.22 0.87 -23.55
C ILE A 20 0.29 -0.26 -24.00
N VAL A 21 -0.72 0.12 -24.80
CA VAL A 21 -1.54 -0.81 -25.61
C VAL A 21 -1.01 -0.92 -27.06
N ALA A 22 0.17 -0.40 -27.38
CA ALA A 22 0.59 -0.25 -28.76
C ALA A 22 1.98 -0.84 -29.05
N ARG A 23 2.08 -2.17 -29.22
CA ARG A 23 2.86 -2.85 -30.29
C ARG A 23 2.54 -4.36 -30.32
N VAL A 24 1.50 -4.72 -31.06
CA VAL A 24 1.08 -6.12 -31.27
C VAL A 24 2.04 -6.83 -32.24
N VAL A 25 2.77 -7.83 -31.76
CA VAL A 25 3.31 -8.93 -32.58
C VAL A 25 2.79 -10.24 -31.97
N LEU A 26 1.88 -10.90 -32.68
CA LEU A 26 1.30 -12.18 -32.25
C LEU A 26 2.39 -13.27 -32.21
N VAL A 27 2.75 -13.72 -31.02
CA VAL A 27 3.52 -14.95 -30.81
C VAL A 27 2.53 -16.10 -30.63
N GLY A 28 2.76 -17.22 -31.33
CA GLY A 28 1.87 -18.39 -31.28
C GLY A 28 1.70 -18.95 -29.87
N GLU A 29 0.54 -19.55 -29.61
CA GLU A 29 0.13 -20.09 -28.29
C GLU A 29 1.19 -21.04 -27.72
N ARG A 30 1.60 -20.82 -26.46
CA ARG A 30 2.48 -21.71 -25.70
C ARG A 30 1.68 -22.60 -24.73
N GLU A 31 2.20 -23.79 -24.45
CA GLU A 31 1.57 -24.95 -23.78
C GLU A 31 1.06 -24.76 -22.33
N ALA A 32 0.40 -25.83 -21.86
CA ALA A 32 -0.62 -25.95 -20.82
C ALA A 32 -0.23 -25.61 -19.36
N GLY A 33 -0.95 -24.62 -18.80
CA GLY A 33 -0.96 -24.21 -17.41
C GLY A 33 -1.08 -22.68 -17.29
N PRO A 34 -1.66 -22.11 -16.22
CA PRO A 34 -1.63 -20.66 -16.04
C PRO A 34 -0.19 -20.22 -15.76
N LYS A 35 0.29 -19.23 -16.51
CA LYS A 35 1.58 -18.58 -16.22
C LYS A 35 1.47 -17.85 -14.89
N VAL A 36 2.43 -18.04 -13.97
CA VAL A 36 2.46 -17.29 -12.71
C VAL A 36 3.48 -16.16 -12.80
N PHE A 37 3.04 -14.95 -12.49
CA PHE A 37 3.88 -13.79 -12.26
C PHE A 37 3.91 -13.47 -10.77
N GLU A 38 5.06 -13.04 -10.28
CA GLU A 38 5.25 -12.71 -8.86
C GLU A 38 5.69 -11.25 -8.72
N GLU A 39 5.17 -10.60 -7.69
CA GLU A 39 5.61 -9.31 -7.16
C GLU A 39 5.88 -9.48 -5.67
N ILE A 40 6.99 -8.92 -5.20
CA ILE A 40 7.44 -9.03 -3.82
C ILE A 40 7.68 -7.62 -3.30
N ASP A 41 6.87 -7.24 -2.32
CA ASP A 41 6.89 -5.89 -1.77
C ASP A 41 7.26 -5.90 -0.29
N GLU A 42 8.00 -4.88 0.08
CA GLU A 42 8.39 -4.65 1.46
C GLU A 42 8.20 -3.17 1.75
N ILE A 43 7.37 -2.87 2.75
CA ILE A 43 7.07 -1.50 3.18
C ILE A 43 7.44 -1.40 4.65
N VAL A 44 8.26 -0.42 5.01
CA VAL A 44 8.65 -0.19 6.40
C VAL A 44 8.43 1.26 6.76
N MET A 45 7.72 1.47 7.85
CA MET A 45 7.45 2.77 8.45
C MET A 45 8.05 2.81 9.85
N LEU A 46 9.05 3.65 10.05
CA LEU A 46 9.62 3.94 11.36
C LEU A 46 8.91 5.15 11.96
N VAL A 47 8.14 4.93 13.01
CA VAL A 47 7.51 5.99 13.78
C VAL A 47 8.55 6.62 14.70
N ARG A 48 8.73 7.93 14.57
CA ARG A 48 9.65 8.74 15.39
C ARG A 48 8.99 9.16 16.70
N ASP A 49 9.79 9.66 17.65
CA ASP A 49 9.32 10.11 18.96
C ASP A 49 8.29 11.25 18.89
N ASN A 50 8.31 11.99 17.78
CA ASN A 50 7.37 13.06 17.48
C ASN A 50 6.16 12.59 16.65
N GLY A 51 5.97 11.28 16.45
CA GLY A 51 4.88 10.73 15.66
C GLY A 51 4.96 10.99 14.16
N ASP A 52 6.05 11.59 13.67
CA ASP A 52 6.39 11.57 12.25
C ASP A 52 6.80 10.14 11.86
N VAL A 53 6.72 9.84 10.57
CA VAL A 53 7.15 8.58 9.99
C VAL A 53 8.26 8.84 8.99
N GLU A 54 9.31 8.06 9.10
CA GLU A 54 10.25 7.84 8.00
C GLU A 54 9.97 6.46 7.41
N GLY A 55 9.72 6.44 6.11
CA GLY A 55 9.33 5.24 5.41
C GLY A 55 10.32 4.87 4.31
N TRP A 56 10.42 3.58 4.06
CA TRP A 56 10.99 3.08 2.83
C TRP A 56 10.18 1.89 2.31
N ALA A 57 10.19 1.72 1.00
CA ALA A 57 9.53 0.62 0.34
C ALA A 57 10.44 0.08 -0.75
N ARG A 58 10.40 -1.24 -0.93
CA ARG A 58 11.03 -1.95 -2.05
C ARG A 58 9.94 -2.77 -2.71
N LEU A 59 9.60 -2.41 -3.93
CA LEU A 59 8.70 -3.17 -4.78
C LEU A 59 9.57 -3.92 -5.78
N SER A 60 9.38 -5.23 -5.96
CA SER A 60 10.23 -6.06 -6.82
C SER A 60 9.46 -7.03 -7.69
N LEU A 61 9.77 -7.05 -8.98
CA LEU A 61 9.37 -8.10 -9.91
C LEU A 61 10.58 -8.98 -10.18
N PRO A 62 10.59 -10.25 -9.72
CA PRO A 62 11.60 -11.21 -10.10
C PRO A 62 11.64 -11.40 -11.62
N ARG A 63 12.79 -11.85 -12.11
CA ARG A 63 13.02 -12.14 -13.53
C ARG A 63 11.89 -12.96 -14.13
N SER A 64 11.16 -12.32 -15.04
CA SER A 64 9.96 -12.82 -15.70
C SER A 64 9.66 -11.94 -16.91
N GLU A 65 8.75 -12.37 -17.77
CA GLU A 65 8.26 -11.61 -18.91
C GLU A 65 7.62 -10.27 -18.48
N LEU A 66 7.06 -10.22 -17.26
CA LEU A 66 6.55 -9.00 -16.65
C LEU A 66 7.70 -8.05 -16.24
N SER A 67 8.77 -8.57 -15.64
CA SER A 67 9.99 -7.79 -15.35
C SER A 67 10.66 -7.29 -16.64
N ASP A 68 10.72 -8.12 -17.68
CA ASP A 68 11.28 -7.75 -18.99
C ASP A 68 10.46 -6.62 -19.65
N PHE A 69 9.13 -6.72 -19.55
CA PHE A 69 8.21 -5.66 -20.00
C PHE A 69 8.47 -4.35 -19.26
N MET A 70 8.62 -4.38 -17.93
CA MET A 70 8.97 -3.17 -17.17
C MET A 70 10.33 -2.60 -17.57
N GLY A 71 11.32 -3.45 -17.86
CA GLY A 71 12.61 -2.99 -18.40
C GLY A 71 12.47 -2.31 -19.78
N VAL A 72 11.59 -2.81 -20.65
CA VAL A 72 11.26 -2.15 -21.93
C VAL A 72 10.56 -0.82 -21.68
N LEU A 73 9.61 -0.77 -20.74
CA LEU A 73 8.87 0.42 -20.37
C LEU A 73 9.81 1.54 -19.89
N VAL A 74 10.72 1.23 -18.96
CA VAL A 74 11.75 2.18 -18.47
C VAL A 74 12.58 2.75 -19.61
N ARG A 75 13.04 1.90 -20.55
CA ARG A 75 13.82 2.35 -21.71
C ARG A 75 13.00 3.18 -22.71
N SER A 76 11.70 2.96 -22.80
CA SER A 76 10.83 3.57 -23.80
C SER A 76 10.23 4.89 -23.33
N VAL A 77 9.78 4.94 -22.08
CA VAL A 77 9.12 6.11 -21.46
C VAL A 77 10.14 7.03 -20.80
N GLY A 78 11.21 6.46 -20.26
CA GLY A 78 12.22 7.17 -19.47
C GLY A 78 11.94 7.04 -17.96
N GLU A 79 13.03 6.87 -17.21
CA GLU A 79 13.01 6.68 -15.76
C GLU A 79 12.36 7.86 -15.01
N ASP A 80 12.67 9.10 -15.39
CA ASP A 80 12.16 10.30 -14.71
C ASP A 80 10.63 10.43 -14.81
N VAL A 81 10.07 10.08 -15.97
CA VAL A 81 8.61 10.13 -16.20
C VAL A 81 7.92 9.07 -15.34
N LEU A 82 8.45 7.85 -15.34
CA LEU A 82 7.92 6.79 -14.48
C LEU A 82 8.02 7.17 -13.00
N LYS A 83 9.16 7.71 -12.54
CA LYS A 83 9.33 8.17 -11.16
C LYS A 83 8.27 9.21 -10.76
N ALA A 84 7.97 10.16 -11.64
CA ALA A 84 6.93 11.16 -11.39
C ALA A 84 5.53 10.52 -11.27
N ASP A 85 5.22 9.54 -12.11
CA ASP A 85 3.96 8.79 -12.04
C ASP A 85 3.86 7.98 -10.73
N TYR A 86 4.93 7.28 -10.34
CA TYR A 86 5.01 6.57 -9.05
C TYR A 86 4.89 7.52 -7.87
N GLU A 87 5.51 8.68 -7.92
CA GLU A 87 5.39 9.69 -6.85
C GLU A 87 3.94 10.14 -6.69
N SER A 88 3.24 10.42 -7.80
CA SER A 88 1.84 10.84 -7.77
C SER A 88 0.95 9.78 -7.12
N ILE A 89 1.10 8.51 -7.53
CA ILE A 89 0.33 7.39 -7.00
C ILE A 89 0.64 7.18 -5.51
N TRP A 90 1.93 7.20 -5.13
CA TRP A 90 2.34 7.07 -3.73
C TRP A 90 1.71 8.15 -2.86
N ARG A 91 1.73 9.41 -3.32
CA ARG A 91 1.09 10.54 -2.62
C ARG A 91 -0.42 10.37 -2.53
N SER A 92 -1.07 9.90 -3.59
CA SER A 92 -2.53 9.66 -3.62
C SER A 92 -2.95 8.59 -2.61
N SER A 93 -2.24 7.46 -2.57
CA SER A 93 -2.55 6.35 -1.68
C SER A 93 -2.47 6.73 -0.20
N PHE A 94 -1.46 7.51 0.19
CA PHE A 94 -1.38 8.05 1.55
C PHE A 94 -2.41 9.15 1.82
N ALA A 95 -2.74 9.97 0.82
CA ALA A 95 -3.76 11.02 0.96
C ALA A 95 -5.16 10.44 1.19
N MET A 96 -5.50 9.30 0.58
CA MET A 96 -6.73 8.56 0.89
C MET A 96 -6.84 8.24 2.39
N LEU A 97 -5.72 7.96 3.06
CA LEU A 97 -5.63 7.69 4.51
C LEU A 97 -5.51 8.97 5.36
N GLY A 98 -5.57 10.15 4.75
CA GLY A 98 -5.36 11.44 5.42
C GLY A 98 -3.94 11.65 5.90
N ILE A 99 -2.98 11.00 5.26
CA ILE A 99 -1.55 11.15 5.53
C ILE A 99 -0.95 12.02 4.42
N THR A 100 -0.12 12.98 4.80
CA THR A 100 0.68 13.72 3.82
C THR A 100 2.03 13.05 3.69
N VAL A 101 2.47 12.87 2.45
CA VAL A 101 3.85 12.50 2.12
C VAL A 101 4.64 13.79 1.94
N GLY A 102 5.78 13.90 2.60
CA GLY A 102 6.74 14.99 2.52
C GLY A 102 7.71 14.79 1.36
N SER A 103 9.00 14.75 1.69
CA SER A 103 10.05 14.38 0.73
C SER A 103 9.85 12.95 0.25
N ILE A 104 10.12 12.69 -1.02
CA ILE A 104 10.13 11.36 -1.61
C ILE A 104 11.35 11.25 -2.52
N GLU A 105 12.05 10.13 -2.40
CA GLU A 105 13.20 9.78 -3.22
C GLU A 105 12.94 8.42 -3.83
N MET A 106 13.25 8.26 -5.12
CA MET A 106 13.00 7.04 -5.86
C MET A 106 14.21 6.62 -6.67
N ASP A 107 14.53 5.32 -6.60
CA ASP A 107 15.55 4.66 -7.39
C ASP A 107 14.92 3.48 -8.12
N MET A 108 15.20 3.34 -9.43
CA MET A 108 14.73 2.23 -10.24
C MET A 108 15.92 1.43 -10.74
N ASP A 109 15.81 0.10 -10.68
CA ASP A 109 16.71 -0.83 -11.34
C ASP A 109 15.90 -1.74 -12.26
N ALA A 110 16.40 -1.94 -13.48
CA ALA A 110 15.78 -2.74 -14.53
C ALA A 110 16.82 -3.64 -15.24
N ALA A 111 17.99 -3.88 -14.63
CA ALA A 111 19.10 -4.59 -15.26
C ALA A 111 18.86 -6.11 -15.36
N GLU A 112 18.37 -6.74 -14.30
CA GLU A 112 18.12 -8.20 -14.24
C GLU A 112 16.73 -8.53 -13.69
N ASN A 113 16.34 -7.85 -12.61
CA ASN A 113 14.98 -7.78 -12.10
C ASN A 113 14.48 -6.34 -12.28
N PHE A 114 13.17 -6.12 -12.16
CA PHE A 114 12.66 -4.77 -11.98
C PHE A 114 12.47 -4.50 -10.48
N THR A 115 13.11 -3.46 -9.98
CA THR A 115 13.00 -3.03 -8.59
C THR A 115 12.79 -1.54 -8.55
N LEU A 116 11.81 -1.11 -7.76
CA LEU A 116 11.60 0.28 -7.38
C LEU A 116 11.82 0.40 -5.89
N PHE A 117 12.71 1.30 -5.52
CA PHE A 117 12.97 1.64 -4.15
C PHE A 117 12.50 3.07 -3.88
N ILE A 118 11.71 3.24 -2.83
CA ILE A 118 11.10 4.52 -2.46
C ILE A 118 11.49 4.84 -1.03
N ARG A 119 11.95 6.06 -0.75
CA ARG A 119 12.05 6.61 0.61
C ARG A 119 11.13 7.79 0.74
N TRP A 120 10.47 7.93 1.88
CA TRP A 120 9.65 9.11 2.13
C TRP A 120 9.63 9.52 3.60
N THR A 121 9.16 10.73 3.84
CA THR A 121 8.80 11.23 5.17
C THR A 121 7.31 11.53 5.22
N SER A 122 6.68 11.34 6.37
CA SER A 122 5.27 11.71 6.57
C SER A 122 5.12 12.34 7.95
N PRO A 123 4.77 13.63 8.04
CA PRO A 123 4.63 14.30 9.33
C PRO A 123 3.33 13.89 10.03
N GLN A 124 3.40 13.79 11.36
CA GLN A 124 2.25 13.62 12.28
C GLN A 124 1.29 12.49 11.92
N VAL A 125 1.85 11.34 11.53
CA VAL A 125 1.10 10.11 11.26
C VAL A 125 0.56 9.53 12.56
N ALA A 126 1.41 9.43 13.59
CA ALA A 126 0.98 9.12 14.95
C ALA A 126 0.75 10.41 15.75
N ARG A 127 -0.30 10.42 16.57
CA ARG A 127 -0.78 11.63 17.25
C ARG A 127 -1.07 11.34 18.71
N TRP A 128 -0.77 12.31 19.57
CA TRP A 128 -1.17 12.25 20.98
C TRP A 128 -2.62 12.71 21.13
N GLU A 129 -3.45 11.83 21.67
CA GLU A 129 -4.89 11.99 21.84
C GLU A 129 -5.34 11.31 23.13
N ASN A 130 -6.05 12.05 23.99
CA ASN A 130 -6.62 11.51 25.24
C ASN A 130 -5.62 10.74 26.12
N GLY A 131 -4.38 11.22 26.21
CA GLY A 131 -3.34 10.62 27.05
C GLY A 131 -2.67 9.37 26.46
N VAL A 132 -2.87 9.07 25.18
CA VAL A 132 -2.22 7.96 24.47
C VAL A 132 -1.77 8.39 23.08
N TRP A 133 -0.80 7.68 22.52
CA TRP A 133 -0.47 7.79 21.11
C TRP A 133 -1.43 6.95 20.27
N VAL A 134 -1.87 7.53 19.16
CA VAL A 134 -2.80 6.93 18.20
C VAL A 134 -2.23 7.08 16.81
N LEU A 135 -2.04 5.96 16.11
CA LEU A 135 -1.84 5.90 14.68
C LEU A 135 -3.11 5.30 14.08
N GLU A 136 -3.79 6.06 13.24
CA GLU A 136 -5.03 5.67 12.59
C GLU A 136 -4.89 5.80 11.08
N MET A 137 -5.08 4.68 10.38
CA MET A 137 -5.16 4.62 8.93
C MET A 137 -6.61 4.33 8.54
N ALA A 138 -7.35 5.41 8.30
CA ALA A 138 -8.74 5.36 7.91
C ALA A 138 -8.96 6.19 6.64
N TRP A 139 -9.73 5.66 5.68
CA TRP A 139 -10.07 6.45 4.50
C TRP A 139 -10.82 7.73 4.86
N VAL A 140 -10.36 8.85 4.33
CA VAL A 140 -10.95 10.18 4.47
C VAL A 140 -12.32 10.22 3.80
N ASP A 141 -12.39 9.72 2.57
CA ASP A 141 -13.63 9.48 1.83
C ASP A 141 -13.71 7.98 1.53
N PRO A 142 -14.51 7.21 2.30
CA PRO A 142 -14.57 5.77 2.12
C PRO A 142 -15.09 5.33 0.75
N GLU A 143 -16.05 6.05 0.17
CA GLU A 143 -16.66 5.68 -1.11
C GLU A 143 -15.67 5.89 -2.25
N GLN A 144 -15.02 7.07 -2.27
CA GLN A 144 -13.97 7.35 -3.26
C GLN A 144 -12.80 6.37 -3.12
N ALA A 145 -12.32 6.13 -1.90
CA ALA A 145 -11.19 5.22 -1.70
C ALA A 145 -11.52 3.77 -2.09
N ALA A 146 -12.74 3.28 -1.80
CA ALA A 146 -13.17 1.97 -2.25
C ALA A 146 -13.24 1.86 -3.78
N ALA A 147 -13.69 2.92 -4.46
CA ALA A 147 -13.69 2.97 -5.92
C ALA A 147 -12.27 2.99 -6.51
N GLU A 148 -11.34 3.76 -5.92
CA GLU A 148 -9.93 3.78 -6.34
C GLU A 148 -9.24 2.43 -6.12
N VAL A 149 -9.52 1.74 -5.01
CA VAL A 149 -9.02 0.38 -4.76
C VAL A 149 -9.55 -0.61 -5.79
N LEU A 150 -10.85 -0.55 -6.12
CA LEU A 150 -11.44 -1.41 -7.15
C LEU A 150 -10.83 -1.14 -8.53
N ASP A 151 -10.71 0.14 -8.91
CA ASP A 151 -10.10 0.55 -10.17
C ASP A 151 -8.65 0.07 -10.29
N SER A 152 -7.89 0.15 -9.19
CA SER A 152 -6.54 -0.40 -9.06
C SER A 152 -6.51 -1.92 -9.31
N ILE A 153 -7.41 -2.69 -8.68
CA ILE A 153 -7.51 -4.15 -8.86
C ILE A 153 -7.86 -4.50 -10.31
N LEU A 154 -8.85 -3.80 -10.90
CA LEU A 154 -9.29 -4.02 -12.28
C LEU A 154 -8.21 -3.66 -13.29
N THR A 155 -7.52 -2.53 -13.11
CA THR A 155 -6.38 -2.11 -13.93
C THR A 155 -5.24 -3.12 -13.83
N GLY A 156 -5.00 -3.63 -12.63
CA GLY A 156 -4.04 -4.69 -12.37
C GLY A 156 -4.34 -5.95 -13.18
N TRP A 157 -5.55 -6.45 -13.00
CA TRP A 157 -6.07 -7.62 -13.71
C TRP A 157 -6.01 -7.46 -15.24
N LEU A 158 -6.41 -6.29 -15.77
CA LEU A 158 -6.37 -5.99 -17.21
C LEU A 158 -4.94 -5.96 -17.77
N THR A 159 -4.01 -5.36 -17.05
CA THR A 159 -2.59 -5.31 -17.44
C THR A 159 -2.04 -6.72 -17.57
N VAL A 160 -2.14 -7.52 -16.51
CA VAL A 160 -1.55 -8.86 -16.45
C VAL A 160 -2.19 -9.77 -17.50
N SER A 161 -3.51 -9.64 -17.70
CA SER A 161 -4.23 -10.29 -18.79
C SER A 161 -3.69 -9.93 -20.17
N SER A 162 -3.35 -8.65 -20.39
CA SER A 162 -2.87 -8.15 -21.68
C SER A 162 -1.45 -8.63 -21.97
N ILE A 163 -0.58 -8.59 -20.96
CA ILE A 163 0.79 -9.11 -21.04
C ILE A 163 0.76 -10.62 -21.30
N ALA A 164 -0.07 -11.38 -20.57
CA ALA A 164 -0.20 -12.81 -20.80
C ALA A 164 -0.59 -13.14 -22.25
N LYS A 165 -1.56 -12.41 -22.81
CA LYS A 165 -1.96 -12.56 -24.22
C LYS A 165 -0.84 -12.22 -25.19
N GLU A 166 -0.06 -11.17 -24.93
CA GLU A 166 1.09 -10.78 -25.75
C GLU A 166 2.15 -11.89 -25.83
N TYR A 167 2.39 -12.59 -24.71
CA TYR A 167 3.33 -13.70 -24.64
C TYR A 167 2.73 -15.07 -25.03
N GLY A 168 1.49 -15.10 -25.55
CA GLY A 168 0.84 -16.31 -26.06
C GLY A 168 0.28 -17.24 -24.97
N TYR A 169 0.03 -16.72 -23.77
CA TYR A 169 -0.62 -17.45 -22.67
C TYR A 169 -2.14 -17.29 -22.71
N ARG A 170 -2.87 -18.38 -22.46
CA ARG A 170 -4.33 -18.38 -22.40
C ARG A 170 -4.86 -17.73 -21.11
N SER A 171 -4.17 -17.94 -20.00
CA SER A 171 -4.44 -17.32 -18.71
C SER A 171 -3.14 -17.22 -17.89
N CYS A 172 -3.17 -16.36 -16.88
CA CYS A 172 -2.09 -16.18 -15.93
C CYS A 172 -2.63 -15.85 -14.54
N VAL A 173 -1.76 -16.00 -13.55
CA VAL A 173 -2.01 -15.62 -12.17
C VAL A 173 -0.94 -14.63 -11.76
N MET A 174 -1.35 -13.44 -11.32
CA MET A 174 -0.47 -12.51 -10.62
C MET A 174 -0.53 -12.84 -9.13
N ARG A 175 0.63 -13.03 -8.50
CA ARG A 175 0.75 -13.13 -7.04
C ARG A 175 1.61 -11.98 -6.53
N VAL A 176 1.00 -11.10 -5.75
CA VAL A 176 1.70 -10.04 -5.01
C VAL A 176 1.86 -10.53 -3.57
N SER A 177 3.09 -10.67 -3.10
CA SER A 177 3.39 -10.99 -1.70
C SER A 177 4.03 -9.78 -1.05
N SER A 178 3.43 -9.28 0.02
CA SER A 178 3.88 -8.05 0.67
C SER A 178 4.07 -8.21 2.17
N VAL A 179 5.09 -7.54 2.70
CA VAL A 179 5.34 -7.41 4.13
C VAL A 179 5.39 -5.94 4.51
N THR A 180 4.46 -5.50 5.34
CA THR A 180 4.47 -4.15 5.91
C THR A 180 4.94 -4.21 7.37
N ARG A 181 5.87 -3.35 7.75
CA ARG A 181 6.32 -3.19 9.14
C ARG A 181 6.10 -1.76 9.62
N ILE A 182 5.42 -1.59 10.75
CA ILE A 182 5.38 -0.33 11.50
C ILE A 182 6.23 -0.51 12.75
N ILE A 183 7.41 0.10 12.75
CA ILE A 183 8.37 0.04 13.86
C ILE A 183 8.08 1.22 14.79
N LEU A 184 7.75 0.93 16.03
CA LEU A 184 7.43 1.93 17.04
C LEU A 184 8.69 2.41 17.78
N PRO A 185 8.64 3.60 18.43
CA PRO A 185 9.72 4.08 19.27
C PRO A 185 10.08 3.12 20.42
N GLU A 186 11.30 3.23 20.94
CA GLU A 186 11.83 2.34 22.00
C GLU A 186 11.08 2.45 23.32
N TRP A 187 10.56 3.65 23.64
CA TRP A 187 9.85 3.92 24.88
C TRP A 187 8.42 3.39 24.88
N VAL A 188 7.95 2.79 23.79
CA VAL A 188 6.55 2.38 23.64
C VAL A 188 6.20 1.24 24.57
N GLU A 189 5.05 1.37 25.23
CA GLU A 189 4.44 0.35 26.08
C GLU A 189 2.95 0.16 25.75
N ASN A 190 2.35 -0.92 26.26
CA ASN A 190 0.90 -1.19 26.19
C ASN A 190 0.29 -1.01 24.79
N VAL A 191 0.90 -1.66 23.79
CA VAL A 191 0.43 -1.58 22.40
C VAL A 191 -0.87 -2.38 22.23
N TRP A 192 -1.87 -1.71 21.68
CA TRP A 192 -3.14 -2.30 21.26
C TRP A 192 -3.39 -1.99 19.80
N CYS A 193 -3.83 -2.98 19.03
CA CYS A 193 -4.24 -2.81 17.65
C CYS A 193 -5.51 -3.61 17.39
N ASN A 194 -6.47 -3.00 16.68
CA ASN A 194 -7.77 -3.60 16.40
C ASN A 194 -7.73 -4.71 15.32
N ALA A 195 -6.68 -4.76 14.50
CA ALA A 195 -6.50 -5.74 13.43
C ALA A 195 -5.69 -6.97 13.85
N LEU A 196 -5.25 -7.06 15.11
CA LEU A 196 -4.50 -8.23 15.59
C LEU A 196 -5.38 -9.47 15.66
N GLY A 197 -4.93 -10.58 15.06
CA GLY A 197 -5.58 -11.88 15.24
C GLY A 197 -5.44 -12.86 14.08
N GLU A 198 -6.59 -13.37 13.65
CA GLU A 198 -6.71 -14.36 12.56
C GLU A 198 -6.47 -13.70 11.20
N GLU A 199 -6.20 -14.53 10.20
CA GLU A 199 -6.06 -14.10 8.82
C GLU A 199 -7.36 -13.45 8.33
N GLU A 200 -7.22 -12.28 7.71
CA GLU A 200 -8.25 -11.58 6.97
C GLU A 200 -8.21 -12.09 5.52
N TYR A 201 -9.39 -12.31 4.92
CA TYR A 201 -9.51 -12.85 3.57
C TYR A 201 -10.68 -12.17 2.86
N PHE A 202 -10.46 -11.78 1.61
CA PHE A 202 -11.46 -11.15 0.77
C PHE A 202 -11.36 -11.67 -0.66
N GLU A 203 -12.45 -12.26 -1.15
CA GLU A 203 -12.52 -12.82 -2.51
C GLU A 203 -13.04 -11.77 -3.49
N TYR A 204 -12.30 -11.56 -4.59
CA TYR A 204 -12.68 -10.67 -5.69
C TYR A 204 -13.53 -11.38 -6.76
N GLY A 205 -13.52 -12.72 -6.75
CA GLY A 205 -14.24 -13.58 -7.68
C GLY A 205 -13.37 -14.74 -8.17
N HIS A 206 -13.94 -15.95 -8.18
CA HIS A 206 -13.46 -17.15 -8.87
C HIS A 206 -11.93 -17.31 -8.93
N GLY A 207 -11.27 -17.39 -7.76
CA GLY A 207 -9.82 -17.64 -7.66
C GLY A 207 -8.95 -16.39 -7.49
N SER A 208 -9.52 -15.19 -7.64
CA SER A 208 -8.86 -13.93 -7.28
C SER A 208 -9.23 -13.51 -5.86
N TYR A 209 -8.25 -13.15 -5.04
CA TYR A 209 -8.46 -12.82 -3.63
C TYR A 209 -7.32 -11.96 -3.07
N SER A 210 -7.57 -11.33 -1.94
CA SER A 210 -6.54 -10.82 -1.03
C SER A 210 -6.66 -11.49 0.33
N ARG A 211 -5.51 -11.68 0.98
CA ARG A 211 -5.44 -12.09 2.37
C ARG A 211 -4.35 -11.34 3.09
N SER A 212 -4.57 -11.03 4.36
CA SER A 212 -3.60 -10.34 5.18
C SER A 212 -3.64 -10.87 6.61
N ARG A 213 -2.54 -10.70 7.33
CA ARG A 213 -2.49 -11.05 8.75
C ARG A 213 -1.55 -10.14 9.50
N PHE A 214 -2.10 -9.48 10.51
CA PHE A 214 -1.34 -8.64 11.44
C PHE A 214 -0.83 -9.44 12.63
N ARG A 215 0.40 -9.15 13.02
CA ARG A 215 1.06 -9.66 14.22
C ARG A 215 1.79 -8.53 14.90
N LEU A 216 1.86 -8.61 16.22
CA LEU A 216 2.69 -7.73 17.01
C LEU A 216 3.92 -8.50 17.47
N GLU A 217 5.09 -8.01 17.10
CA GLU A 217 6.38 -8.63 17.38
C GLU A 217 7.28 -7.66 18.17
N ARG A 218 8.40 -8.18 18.67
CA ARG A 218 9.47 -7.37 19.25
C ARG A 218 10.77 -7.63 18.49
N GLU A 219 11.34 -6.58 17.92
CA GLU A 219 12.63 -6.60 17.22
C GLU A 219 13.54 -5.56 17.87
N ASP A 220 14.75 -5.95 18.27
CA ASP A 220 15.74 -5.07 18.91
C ASP A 220 15.18 -4.21 20.07
N GLY A 221 14.28 -4.79 20.86
CA GLY A 221 13.64 -4.13 22.01
C GLY A 221 12.47 -3.20 21.66
N ARG A 222 12.18 -2.98 20.38
CA ARG A 222 11.05 -2.16 19.90
C ARG A 222 9.85 -3.02 19.56
N PHE A 223 8.65 -2.46 19.72
CA PHE A 223 7.43 -3.07 19.20
C PHE A 223 7.35 -2.86 17.68
N VAL A 224 7.04 -3.93 16.95
CA VAL A 224 6.85 -3.89 15.49
C VAL A 224 5.50 -4.50 15.16
N LEU A 225 4.62 -3.72 14.54
CA LEU A 225 3.42 -4.27 13.91
C LEU A 225 3.80 -4.77 12.52
N VAL A 226 3.63 -6.07 12.29
CA VAL A 226 3.95 -6.72 11.03
C VAL A 226 2.65 -7.18 10.37
N GLU A 227 2.44 -6.75 9.14
CA GLU A 227 1.41 -7.28 8.25
C GLU A 227 2.09 -8.16 7.21
N ASN A 228 1.60 -9.39 7.05
CA ASN A 228 1.94 -10.22 5.89
C ASN A 228 0.70 -10.31 5.03
N SER A 229 0.81 -9.95 3.76
CA SER A 229 -0.30 -9.92 2.81
C SER A 229 0.05 -10.66 1.53
N GLU A 230 -0.96 -11.25 0.93
CA GLU A 230 -0.90 -11.83 -0.40
C GLU A 230 -2.13 -11.38 -1.18
N GLU A 231 -1.92 -10.88 -2.39
CA GLU A 231 -2.97 -10.67 -3.37
C GLU A 231 -2.75 -11.59 -4.57
N VAL A 232 -3.82 -12.23 -5.01
CA VAL A 232 -3.85 -13.13 -6.15
C VAL A 232 -4.89 -12.64 -7.15
N LEU A 233 -4.46 -12.36 -8.38
CA LEU A 233 -5.33 -12.01 -9.50
C LEU A 233 -5.24 -13.10 -10.57
N ASP A 234 -6.30 -13.91 -10.69
CA ASP A 234 -6.42 -14.93 -11.73
C ASP A 234 -7.12 -14.34 -12.97
N THR A 235 -6.38 -14.26 -14.07
CA THR A 235 -6.91 -13.72 -15.34
C THR A 235 -7.76 -14.72 -16.12
N GLY A 236 -7.87 -15.97 -15.64
CA GLY A 236 -8.81 -16.95 -16.17
C GLY A 236 -10.27 -16.64 -15.86
N HIS A 237 -10.51 -15.77 -14.87
CA HIS A 237 -11.84 -15.41 -14.39
C HIS A 237 -11.99 -13.88 -14.30
N VAL A 238 -13.23 -13.40 -14.38
CA VAL A 238 -13.54 -11.97 -14.27
C VAL A 238 -13.63 -11.60 -12.79
N ILE A 239 -13.19 -10.39 -12.46
CA ILE A 239 -13.39 -9.79 -11.13
C ILE A 239 -14.87 -9.40 -11.00
N GLU A 240 -15.55 -9.89 -9.95
CA GLU A 240 -17.01 -9.75 -9.75
C GLU A 240 -17.36 -8.85 -8.56
N VAL A 241 -16.36 -8.25 -7.92
CA VAL A 241 -16.54 -7.43 -6.71
C VAL A 241 -17.02 -6.01 -7.03
N GLU A 242 -17.91 -5.49 -6.19
CA GLU A 242 -18.42 -4.11 -6.26
C GLU A 242 -17.83 -3.25 -5.13
N VAL A 243 -17.95 -1.93 -5.26
CA VAL A 243 -17.49 -0.96 -4.25
C VAL A 243 -18.13 -1.23 -2.89
N GLU A 244 -19.41 -1.61 -2.87
CA GLU A 244 -20.16 -1.97 -1.67
C GLU A 244 -19.57 -3.19 -0.95
N ASN A 245 -19.01 -4.15 -1.67
CA ASN A 245 -18.34 -5.31 -1.07
C ASN A 245 -17.07 -4.88 -0.32
N ILE A 246 -16.29 -3.98 -0.93
CA ILE A 246 -15.07 -3.43 -0.32
C ILE A 246 -15.42 -2.61 0.92
N LEU A 247 -16.42 -1.74 0.83
CA LEU A 247 -16.88 -0.91 1.96
C LEU A 247 -17.36 -1.74 3.15
N ARG A 248 -18.13 -2.82 2.90
CA ARG A 248 -18.66 -3.69 3.96
C ARG A 248 -17.56 -4.45 4.70
N ASN A 249 -16.47 -4.74 4.01
CA ASN A 249 -15.35 -5.47 4.57
C ASN A 249 -14.23 -4.53 5.03
N LYS A 250 -14.45 -3.22 5.12
CA LYS A 250 -13.40 -2.30 5.58
C LYS A 250 -13.44 -2.13 7.09
N VAL A 251 -12.31 -2.33 7.76
CA VAL A 251 -12.06 -1.82 9.11
C VAL A 251 -10.83 -0.91 9.09
N PRO A 252 -10.89 0.32 9.67
CA PRO A 252 -9.72 1.17 9.74
C PRO A 252 -8.65 0.53 10.63
N LEU A 253 -7.38 0.61 10.24
CA LEU A 253 -6.30 0.17 11.13
C LEU A 253 -6.07 1.23 12.20
N VAL A 254 -6.23 0.84 13.46
CA VAL A 254 -6.01 1.71 14.62
C VAL A 254 -5.01 1.04 15.55
N LEU A 255 -3.88 1.72 15.74
CA LEU A 255 -2.82 1.34 16.67
C LEU A 255 -2.78 2.38 17.79
N ARG A 256 -2.94 1.91 19.03
CA ARG A 256 -2.85 2.74 20.24
C ARG A 256 -1.72 2.24 21.11
N TYR A 257 -0.97 3.16 21.70
CA TYR A 257 0.13 2.79 22.56
C TYR A 257 0.43 3.88 23.60
N SER A 258 1.02 3.46 24.71
CA SER A 258 1.45 4.33 25.80
C SER A 258 2.89 4.80 25.61
N GLY A 259 3.19 5.96 26.17
CA GLY A 259 4.52 6.55 26.19
C GLY A 259 4.51 7.99 26.70
N PRO A 260 5.64 8.71 26.61
CA PRO A 260 5.70 10.10 27.01
C PRO A 260 4.82 10.96 26.09
N GLU A 261 4.18 11.96 26.70
CA GLU A 261 3.48 13.02 25.99
C GLU A 261 4.50 13.80 25.14
N PRO A 262 4.21 14.09 23.86
CA PRO A 262 5.12 14.88 23.04
C PRO A 262 5.19 16.32 23.53
N GLU A 263 6.37 16.93 23.41
CA GLU A 263 6.51 18.37 23.61
C GLU A 263 5.60 19.15 22.64
N VAL A 264 4.84 20.09 23.21
CA VAL A 264 3.92 20.95 22.46
C VAL A 264 4.70 22.13 21.90
N ASP A 265 4.89 22.15 20.59
CA ASP A 265 5.39 23.30 19.83
C ASP A 265 4.25 23.92 19.01
N PHE A 266 4.15 25.26 19.03
CA PHE A 266 3.19 26.02 18.23
C PHE A 266 3.24 25.65 16.74
N ASN A 267 4.44 25.47 16.17
CA ASN A 267 4.57 25.09 14.75
C ASN A 267 3.97 23.70 14.49
N ARG A 268 4.16 22.78 15.43
CA ARG A 268 3.63 21.42 15.34
C ARG A 268 2.12 21.41 15.48
N LEU A 269 1.57 22.22 16.39
CA LEU A 269 0.13 22.41 16.53
C LEU A 269 -0.47 23.03 15.27
N LEU A 270 0.16 24.06 14.69
CA LEU A 270 -0.28 24.67 13.43
C LEU A 270 -0.24 23.68 12.27
N SER A 271 0.82 22.89 12.16
CA SER A 271 0.93 21.81 11.17
C SER A 271 -0.15 20.75 11.36
N ARG A 272 -0.51 20.41 12.61
CA ARG A 272 -1.62 19.49 12.92
C ARG A 272 -2.95 20.03 12.40
N VAL A 273 -3.25 21.30 12.73
CA VAL A 273 -4.47 21.99 12.28
C VAL A 273 -4.54 22.03 10.75
N ARG A 274 -3.43 22.33 10.07
CA ARG A 274 -3.38 22.33 8.61
C ARG A 274 -3.69 20.97 8.00
N LEU A 275 -3.15 19.89 8.56
CA LEU A 275 -3.44 18.53 8.11
C LEU A 275 -4.92 18.17 8.33
N ASP A 276 -5.46 18.53 9.49
CA ASP A 276 -6.85 18.22 9.83
C ASP A 276 -7.84 19.00 8.94
N LEU A 277 -7.54 20.26 8.61
CA LEU A 277 -8.30 21.06 7.63
C LEU A 277 -8.18 20.50 6.22
N LYS A 278 -6.97 20.08 5.80
CA LYS A 278 -6.71 19.51 4.47
C LYS A 278 -7.56 18.27 4.20
N PHE A 279 -7.77 17.43 5.22
CA PHE A 279 -8.49 16.16 5.10
C PHE A 279 -9.86 16.15 5.79
N GLY A 280 -10.38 17.31 6.20
CA GLY A 280 -11.75 17.44 6.74
C GLY A 280 -12.04 16.64 8.01
N ARG A 281 -11.04 16.38 8.87
CA ARG A 281 -11.24 15.58 10.10
C ARG A 281 -11.95 16.40 11.18
N VAL A 282 -13.13 15.98 11.62
CA VAL A 282 -13.92 16.64 12.69
C VAL A 282 -13.33 16.33 14.07
N ARG A 283 -13.06 17.35 14.91
CA ARG A 283 -12.41 17.18 16.23
C ARG A 283 -12.87 18.14 17.32
N GLU A 284 -12.56 17.77 18.57
CA GLU A 284 -12.59 18.61 19.77
C GLU A 284 -11.61 19.81 19.66
N PRO A 285 -11.79 20.89 20.45
CA PRO A 285 -11.00 22.11 20.34
C PRO A 285 -9.50 21.89 20.54
N TYR A 286 -8.67 22.51 19.70
CA TYR A 286 -7.22 22.57 19.92
C TYR A 286 -6.93 23.45 21.13
N ALA A 287 -6.53 22.83 22.24
CA ALA A 287 -6.07 23.56 23.42
C ALA A 287 -4.55 23.76 23.34
N LEU A 288 -4.11 25.01 23.37
CA LEU A 288 -2.79 25.33 23.87
C LEU A 288 -2.88 25.24 25.40
N ALA A 289 -2.35 24.19 26.01
CA ALA A 289 -2.18 24.15 27.46
C ALA A 289 -0.80 24.73 27.80
N GLY A 290 -0.81 25.92 28.40
CA GLY A 290 0.34 26.75 28.76
C GLY A 290 -0.02 28.22 28.73
#